data_AF-A0A9X0Q1H4-F1
#
_entry.id   AF-A0A9X0Q1H4-F1
#
_cell.length_a   1.000
_cell.length_b   1.000
_cell.length_c   1.000
_cell.angle_alpha   90.00
_cell.angle_beta   90.00
_cell.angle_gamma   90.00
#
_symmetry.space_group_name_H-M   'P 1'
#
loop_
_entity.id
_entity.type
_entity.pdbx_description
1 polymer ?
#
loop_
_entity_poly.entity_id
_entity_poly.type
_entity_poly.pdbx_seq_one_letter_code
_entity_poly.pdbx_strand_id
1 'polypeptide(L)'
;MLKSIINGATTTPAQLAKEIVFYHGEYAVIALPSILGTAGMKATDREFGLVSEQVVKILARVSRLLNHDAIVFDESAALKRINETKGA
;
A
#
# COMPACT_ATOMS: atom_id res chain seq x y z
N MET A 1 12.52 -9.35 -4.74
CA MET A 1 11.52 -10.37 -4.37
C MET A 1 10.80 -9.89 -3.13
N LEU A 2 9.52 -9.56 -3.30
CA LEU A 2 8.65 -9.12 -2.22
C LEU A 2 8.43 -10.25 -1.20
N LYS A 3 8.35 -9.86 0.07
CA LYS A 3 8.07 -10.76 1.19
C LYS A 3 6.84 -10.30 1.95
N SER A 4 6.11 -11.25 2.51
CA SER A 4 5.02 -10.96 3.45
C SER A 4 5.56 -10.21 4.66
N ILE A 5 4.85 -9.18 5.10
CA ILE A 5 5.17 -8.45 6.35
C ILE A 5 4.75 -9.25 7.59
N ILE A 6 3.98 -10.32 7.40
CA ILE A 6 3.47 -11.17 8.49
C ILE A 6 4.42 -12.32 8.78
N ASN A 7 4.85 -13.05 7.74
CA ASN A 7 5.59 -14.30 7.91
C ASN A 7 6.92 -14.36 7.15
N GLY A 8 7.28 -13.31 6.41
CA GLY A 8 8.54 -13.24 5.66
C GLY A 8 8.64 -14.14 4.44
N ALA A 9 7.60 -14.91 4.09
CA ALA A 9 7.58 -15.75 2.89
C ALA A 9 7.48 -14.90 1.62
N THR A 10 7.95 -15.44 0.50
CA THR A 10 7.77 -14.80 -0.82
C THR A 10 6.28 -14.55 -1.08
N THR A 11 5.97 -13.35 -1.58
CA THR A 11 4.59 -12.93 -1.81
C THR A 11 4.44 -12.20 -3.14
N THR A 12 3.18 -12.03 -3.57
CA THR A 12 2.83 -11.21 -4.73
C THR A 12 2.57 -9.75 -4.31
N PRO A 13 2.69 -8.75 -5.21
CA PRO A 13 2.36 -7.37 -4.90
C PRO A 13 0.94 -7.19 -4.34
N ALA A 14 -0.03 -7.94 -4.87
CA ALA A 14 -1.42 -7.88 -4.44
C ALA A 14 -1.64 -8.47 -3.03
N GLN A 15 -0.99 -9.59 -2.71
CA GLN A 15 -1.05 -10.15 -1.35
C GLN A 15 -0.37 -9.22 -0.35
N LEU A 16 0.82 -8.71 -0.67
CA LEU A 16 1.51 -7.74 0.17
C LEU A 16 0.66 -6.49 0.42
N ALA A 17 0.03 -5.93 -0.62
CA ALA A 17 -0.84 -4.77 -0.47
C ALA A 17 -2.06 -5.05 0.44
N LYS A 18 -2.61 -6.27 0.41
CA LYS A 18 -3.69 -6.66 1.35
C LYS A 18 -3.19 -6.67 2.79
N GLU A 19 -2.01 -7.24 3.04
CA GLU A 19 -1.40 -7.22 4.38
C GLU A 19 -1.18 -5.78 4.85
N ILE A 20 -0.58 -4.95 4.00
CA ILE A 20 -0.31 -3.55 4.32
C ILE A 20 -1.60 -2.77 4.64
N VAL A 21 -2.63 -2.88 3.80
CA VAL A 21 -3.91 -2.18 4.04
C VAL A 21 -4.61 -2.74 5.28
N PHE A 22 -4.52 -4.05 5.53
CA PHE A 22 -5.12 -4.65 6.72
C PHE A 22 -4.48 -4.12 8.02
N TYR A 23 -3.15 -4.00 8.07
CA TYR A 23 -2.43 -3.56 9.27
C TYR A 23 -2.35 -2.03 9.42
N HIS A 24 -2.29 -1.30 8.32
CA HIS A 24 -2.01 0.13 8.35
C HIS A 24 -3.15 1.01 7.80
N GLY A 25 -4.17 0.44 7.15
CA GLY A 25 -5.27 1.20 6.58
C GLY A 25 -4.79 2.32 5.65
N GLU A 26 -5.42 3.49 5.74
CA GLU A 26 -5.04 4.67 4.94
C GLU A 26 -3.64 5.22 5.28
N TYR A 27 -3.08 4.91 6.46
CA TYR A 27 -1.72 5.34 6.81
C TYR A 27 -0.67 4.78 5.84
N ALA A 28 -0.97 3.65 5.18
CA ALA A 28 -0.14 3.10 4.11
C ALA A 28 0.12 4.10 2.97
N VAL A 29 -0.76 5.08 2.74
CA VAL A 29 -0.60 6.09 1.68
C VAL A 29 0.62 6.99 1.90
N ILE A 30 1.00 7.24 3.16
CA ILE A 30 2.11 8.15 3.50
C ILE A 30 3.34 7.42 4.01
N ALA A 31 3.20 6.16 4.42
CA ALA A 31 4.26 5.42 5.09
C ALA A 31 4.68 4.15 4.34
N LEU A 32 4.21 3.92 3.11
CA LEU A 32 4.54 2.71 2.35
C LEU A 32 6.06 2.43 2.29
N PRO A 33 6.94 3.41 2.01
CA PRO A 33 8.38 3.20 2.02
C PRO A 33 8.90 2.71 3.37
N SER A 34 8.49 3.36 4.47
CA SER A 34 8.87 3.00 5.84
C SER A 34 8.35 1.63 6.26
N ILE A 35 7.13 1.26 5.84
CA ILE A 35 6.54 -0.05 6.10
C ILE A 35 7.38 -1.14 5.42
N LEU A 36 7.72 -0.94 4.14
CA LEU A 36 8.56 -1.89 3.39
C LEU A 36 9.98 -1.96 3.99
N GLY A 37 10.56 -0.82 4.36
CA GLY A 37 11.89 -0.74 4.97
C GLY A 37 11.96 -1.45 6.32
N THR A 38 10.94 -1.27 7.17
CA THR A 38 10.85 -1.94 8.48
C THR A 38 10.73 -3.45 8.34
N ALA A 39 10.07 -3.92 7.27
CA ALA A 39 9.99 -5.33 6.93
C ALA A 39 11.27 -5.89 6.25
N GLY A 40 12.34 -5.09 6.17
CA GLY A 40 13.61 -5.49 5.57
C GLY A 40 13.55 -5.67 4.05
N MET A 41 12.57 -5.06 3.39
CA MET A 41 12.39 -5.17 1.94
C MET A 41 13.16 -4.07 1.21
N LYS A 42 13.97 -4.50 0.23
CA LYS A 42 14.52 -3.62 -0.80
C LYS A 42 13.73 -3.83 -2.10
N ALA A 43 12.60 -3.15 -2.21
CA ALA A 43 11.77 -3.20 -3.41
C ALA A 43 12.42 -2.40 -4.54
N THR A 44 12.45 -2.96 -5.74
CA THR A 44 12.78 -2.22 -6.96
C THR A 44 11.71 -1.18 -7.27
N ASP A 45 12.02 -0.20 -8.12
CA ASP A 45 11.05 0.81 -8.56
C ASP A 45 9.76 0.20 -9.13
N ARG A 46 9.92 -0.89 -9.89
CA ARG A 46 8.81 -1.63 -10.47
C ARG A 46 7.98 -2.34 -9.40
N GLU A 47 8.63 -3.03 -8.47
CA GLU A 47 7.93 -3.71 -7.35
C GLU A 47 7.18 -2.70 -6.49
N PHE A 48 7.81 -1.56 -6.17
CA PHE A 48 7.19 -0.47 -5.42
C PHE A 48 5.96 0.09 -6.14
N GLY A 49 6.06 0.37 -7.45
CA GLY A 49 4.91 0.85 -8.24
C GLY A 49 3.75 -0.13 -8.22
N LEU A 50 4.02 -1.43 -8.40
CA LEU A 50 2.99 -2.47 -8.36
C LEU A 50 2.30 -2.57 -6.99
N VAL A 51 3.06 -2.52 -5.89
CA VAL A 51 2.47 -2.55 -4.54
C VAL A 51 1.64 -1.29 -4.28
N SER A 52 2.15 -0.12 -4.66
CA SER A 52 1.48 1.17 -4.50
C SER A 52 0.11 1.20 -5.18
N GLU A 53 0.04 0.76 -6.44
CA GLU A 53 -1.22 0.66 -7.16
C GLU A 53 -2.23 -0.26 -6.48
N GLN A 54 -1.76 -1.41 -5.97
CA GLN A 54 -2.65 -2.37 -5.30
C GLN A 54 -3.16 -1.82 -3.97
N VAL A 55 -2.33 -1.10 -3.20
CA VAL A 55 -2.75 -0.43 -1.96
C VAL A 55 -3.89 0.56 -2.24
N VAL A 56 -3.72 1.44 -3.23
CA VAL A 56 -4.74 2.44 -3.61
C VAL A 56 -6.03 1.75 -4.07
N LYS A 57 -5.94 0.73 -4.93
CA LYS A 57 -7.10 -0.04 -5.41
C LYS A 57 -7.88 -0.72 -4.28
N ILE A 58 -7.19 -1.27 -3.29
CA ILE A 58 -7.83 -1.91 -2.13
C ILE A 58 -8.50 -0.85 -1.27
N LEU A 59 -7.85 0.27 -0.95
CA LEU A 59 -8.44 1.35 -0.16
C LEU A 59 -9.69 1.94 -0.82
N ALA A 60 -9.65 2.17 -2.13
CA ALA A 60 -10.81 2.63 -2.89
C ALA A 60 -11.98 1.64 -2.86
N ARG A 61 -11.68 0.33 -2.87
CA ARG A 61 -12.70 -0.70 -2.71
C ARG A 61 -13.27 -0.72 -1.29
N VAL A 62 -12.44 -0.58 -0.27
CA VAL A 62 -12.88 -0.51 1.14
C VAL A 62 -13.78 0.70 1.35
N SER A 63 -13.37 1.90 0.90
CA SER A 63 -14.18 3.12 0.97
C SER A 63 -15.57 2.93 0.33
N ARG A 64 -15.65 2.34 -0.88
CA ARG A 64 -16.93 2.04 -1.52
C ARG A 64 -17.79 1.05 -0.73
N LEU A 65 -17.17 0.01 -0.14
CA LEU A 65 -17.90 -1.00 0.64
C LEU A 65 -18.41 -0.49 1.98
N LEU A 66 -17.78 0.53 2.56
CA LEU A 66 -18.23 1.18 3.78
C LEU A 66 -19.55 1.97 3.58
N ASN A 67 -19.96 2.20 2.32
CA ASN A 67 -21.23 2.82 1.94
C ASN A 67 -21.59 4.04 2.79
N HIS A 68 -20.60 4.90 3.02
CA HIS A 68 -20.71 6.06 3.87
C HIS A 68 -20.52 7.32 3.03
N ASP A 69 -21.59 8.07 2.79
CA ASP A 69 -21.60 9.23 1.87
C ASP A 69 -20.59 10.33 2.25
N ALA A 70 -20.17 10.37 3.51
CA ALA A 70 -19.16 11.33 3.98
C ALA A 70 -17.69 10.89 3.74
N ILE A 71 -17.43 9.64 3.35
CA ILE A 71 -16.06 9.12 3.17
C ILE A 71 -15.76 9.02 1.68
N VAL A 72 -15.02 10.01 1.16
CA VAL A 72 -14.55 10.06 -0.23
C VAL A 72 -13.06 9.74 -0.27
N PHE A 73 -12.69 8.64 -0.93
CA PHE A 73 -11.29 8.30 -1.17
C PHE A 73 -10.83 8.78 -2.55
N ASP A 74 -9.87 9.72 -2.57
CA ASP A 74 -9.25 10.22 -3.81
C ASP A 74 -8.05 9.34 -4.20
N GLU A 75 -8.27 8.44 -5.15
CA GLU A 75 -7.24 7.51 -5.66
C GLU A 75 -6.02 8.24 -6.23
N SER A 76 -6.23 9.36 -6.92
CA SER A 76 -5.17 10.12 -7.60
C SER A 76 -4.28 10.82 -6.58
N ALA A 77 -4.90 11.49 -5.60
CA ALA A 77 -4.18 12.12 -4.51
C ALA A 77 -3.42 11.10 -3.64
N ALA A 78 -4.02 9.93 -3.38
CA ALA A 78 -3.36 8.86 -2.64
C ALA A 78 -2.14 8.31 -3.39
N LEU A 79 -2.28 7.99 -4.68
CA LEU A 79 -1.17 7.48 -5.48
C LEU A 79 -0.03 8.51 -5.58
N LYS A 80 -0.36 9.79 -5.73
CA LYS A 80 0.61 10.88 -5.73
C LYS A 80 1.42 10.93 -4.43
N ARG A 81 0.76 10.89 -3.27
CA ARG A 81 1.41 10.92 -1.94
C ARG A 81 2.33 9.74 -1.70
N ILE A 82 1.95 8.53 -2.12
CA ILE A 82 2.81 7.35 -2.03
C ILE A 82 4.10 7.55 -2.84
N ASN A 83 3.99 8.14 -4.03
CA ASN A 83 5.14 8.37 -4.89
C ASN A 83 6.05 9.50 -4.37
N GLU A 84 5.48 10.53 -3.74
CA GLU A 84 6.25 11.63 -3.10
C GLU A 84 7.11 11.12 -1.93
N THR A 85 6.66 10.09 -1.22
CA THR A 85 7.37 9.55 -0.05
C THR A 85 8.43 8.50 -0.41
N LYS A 86 8.47 8.03 -1.66
CA LYS A 86 9.35 6.94 -2.16
C LYS A 86 10.85 7.07 -1.84
N GLY A 87 11.34 8.27 -1.51
CA GLY A 87 12.74 8.53 -1.16
C GLY A 87 12.99 9.11 0.23
N ALA A 88 11.97 9.16 1.09
CA ALA A 88 12.07 9.58 2.50
C ALA A 88 12.42 8.40 3.40
#